data_AF-A0A931QK73-F1
#
_entry.id   AF-A0A931QK73-F1
#
_cell.length_a   1.000
_cell.length_b   1.000
_cell.length_c   1.000
_cell.angle_alpha   90.00
_cell.angle_beta   90.00
_cell.angle_gamma   90.00
#
_symmetry.space_group_name_H-M   'P 1'
#
loop_
_entity.id
_entity.type
_entity.pdbx_description
1 polymer ?
#
loop_
_entity_poly.entity_id
_entity_poly.type
_entity_poly.pdbx_seq_one_letter_code
_entity_poly.pdbx_strand_id
1 'polypeptide(L)'
;MAIELLINVSREESRVARFENGIVTEISIERNRDRGIVGNVYKGRVVKVLPGMQAAFVDIGLAKAAFLYVTDVSHNVEEYARFLEEE
;
A
#
# COMPACT_ATOMS: atom_id res chain seq x y z
N MET A 1 3.43 -20.69 -22.18
CA MET A 1 2.09 -20.05 -22.23
C MET A 1 2.29 -18.58 -21.94
N ALA A 2 1.80 -17.70 -22.81
CA ALA A 2 1.97 -16.26 -22.67
C ALA A 2 0.78 -15.69 -21.88
N ILE A 3 1.10 -14.95 -20.81
CA ILE A 3 0.14 -14.12 -20.10
C ILE A 3 0.32 -12.71 -20.65
N GLU A 4 -0.78 -12.09 -21.06
CA GLU A 4 -0.79 -10.73 -21.57
C GLU A 4 -1.62 -9.85 -20.64
N LEU A 5 -1.20 -8.58 -20.50
CA LEU A 5 -1.95 -7.57 -19.77
C LEU A 5 -2.35 -6.47 -20.75
N LEU A 6 -3.65 -6.25 -20.91
CA LEU A 6 -4.18 -5.14 -21.67
C LEU A 6 -4.59 -4.03 -20.70
N ILE A 7 -3.95 -2.87 -20.85
CA ILE A 7 -4.19 -1.70 -20.00
C ILE A 7 -4.89 -0.62 -20.83
N ASN A 8 -6.05 -0.19 -20.37
CA ASN A 8 -6.80 0.92 -20.94
C ASN A 8 -6.96 2.02 -19.90
N VAL A 9 -6.44 3.22 -20.18
CA VAL A 9 -6.51 4.37 -19.28
C VAL A 9 -7.43 5.43 -19.88
N SER A 10 -8.42 5.87 -19.11
CA SER A 10 -9.34 6.95 -19.45
C SER A 10 -9.38 8.00 -18.33
N ARG A 11 -10.15 9.08 -18.52
CA ARG A 11 -10.27 10.14 -17.51
C ARG A 11 -10.91 9.68 -16.20
N GLU A 12 -11.91 8.81 -16.28
CA GLU A 12 -12.71 8.39 -15.11
C GLU A 12 -12.18 7.09 -14.48
N GLU A 13 -11.58 6.21 -15.29
CA GLU A 13 -11.14 4.90 -14.83
C GLU A 13 -9.96 4.32 -15.63
N SER A 14 -9.19 3.48 -14.95
CA SER A 14 -8.16 2.60 -15.49
C SER A 14 -8.67 1.17 -15.45
N ARG A 15 -8.53 0.45 -16.57
CA ARG A 15 -8.97 -0.94 -16.71
C ARG A 15 -7.77 -1.81 -17.07
N VAL A 16 -7.60 -2.92 -16.37
CA VAL A 16 -6.56 -3.91 -16.64
C VAL A 16 -7.26 -5.24 -16.90
N ALA A 17 -7.02 -5.83 -18.06
CA ALA A 17 -7.50 -7.18 -18.38
C ALA A 17 -6.32 -8.13 -18.51
N ARG A 18 -6.38 -9.25 -17.79
CA ARG A 18 -5.43 -10.36 -17.94
C ARG A 18 -5.95 -11.31 -19.01
N PHE A 19 -5.12 -11.58 -19.99
CA PHE A 19 -5.39 -12.54 -21.06
C PHE A 19 -4.50 -13.77 -20.90
N GLU A 20 -5.11 -14.92 -21.10
CA GLU A 20 -4.39 -16.18 -21.25
C GLU A 20 -4.88 -16.85 -22.54
N ASN A 21 -3.98 -17.04 -23.49
CA ASN A 21 -4.27 -17.64 -24.80
C ASN A 21 -5.43 -16.96 -25.55
N GLY A 22 -5.46 -15.62 -25.53
CA GLY A 22 -6.48 -14.83 -26.22
C GLY A 22 -7.84 -14.77 -25.50
N ILE A 23 -7.97 -15.35 -24.31
CA ILE A 23 -9.18 -15.32 -23.48
C ILE A 23 -8.94 -14.43 -22.26
N VAL A 24 -9.88 -13.53 -21.96
CA VAL A 24 -9.85 -12.73 -20.73
C VAL A 24 -10.14 -13.64 -19.54
N THR A 25 -9.20 -13.72 -18.60
CA THR A 25 -9.34 -14.51 -17.37
C THR A 25 -9.70 -13.64 -16.17
N GLU A 26 -9.28 -12.38 -16.16
CA GLU A 26 -9.53 -11.44 -15.06
C GLU A 26 -9.64 -10.00 -15.59
N ILE A 27 -10.50 -9.19 -14.97
CA ILE A 27 -10.60 -7.75 -15.20
C ILE A 27 -10.59 -6.99 -13.87
N SER A 28 -9.71 -6.00 -13.79
CA SER A 28 -9.63 -5.06 -12.67
C SER A 28 -9.95 -3.66 -13.18
N ILE A 29 -10.87 -2.96 -12.51
CA ILE A 29 -11.26 -1.59 -12.87
C ILE A 29 -11.02 -0.70 -11.65
N GLU A 30 -10.14 0.27 -11.80
CA GLU A 30 -9.82 1.28 -10.79
C GLU A 30 -10.42 2.62 -11.21
N ARG A 31 -11.29 3.18 -10.36
CA ARG A 31 -11.90 4.51 -10.58
C ARG A 31 -11.27 5.53 -9.65
N ASN A 32 -11.10 6.76 -10.13
CA ASN A 32 -10.48 7.83 -9.34
C ASN A 32 -11.21 8.11 -8.01
N ARG A 33 -12.52 7.87 -7.96
CA ARG A 33 -13.36 8.12 -6.77
C ARG A 33 -13.28 6.99 -5.74
N ASP A 34 -12.86 5.80 -6.15
CA ASP A 34 -12.88 4.57 -5.34
C ASP A 34 -11.47 4.20 -4.83
N ARG A 35 -10.51 5.14 -4.91
CA ARG A 35 -9.15 4.92 -4.41
C ARG A 35 -9.14 4.80 -2.90
N GLY A 36 -9.18 3.56 -2.41
CA GLY A 36 -8.92 3.23 -1.02
C GLY A 36 -7.45 3.46 -0.65
N ILE A 37 -7.19 3.59 0.65
CA ILE A 37 -5.84 3.69 1.20
C ILE A 37 -5.25 2.33 1.62
N VAL A 38 -6.05 1.26 1.49
CA VAL A 38 -5.66 -0.10 1.90
C VAL A 38 -4.54 -0.58 0.99
N GLY A 39 -3.45 -1.10 1.58
CA GLY A 39 -2.29 -1.58 0.85
C GLY A 39 -1.25 -0.51 0.51
N ASN A 40 -1.53 0.77 0.75
CA ASN A 40 -0.54 1.82 0.58
C ASN A 40 0.61 1.68 1.58
N VAL A 41 1.82 2.02 1.14
CA VAL A 41 3.02 2.07 1.98
C VAL A 41 3.40 3.53 2.20
N TYR A 42 3.64 3.91 3.46
CA TYR A 42 3.95 5.28 3.86
C TYR A 42 5.26 5.34 4.64
N LYS A 43 6.02 6.42 4.47
CA LYS A 43 7.10 6.81 5.37
C LYS A 43 6.52 7.77 6.41
N GLY A 44 6.24 7.24 7.62
CA GLY A 44 5.62 7.99 8.71
C GLY A 44 6.58 8.36 9.83
N ARG A 45 6.17 9.30 10.69
CA ARG A 45 6.90 9.65 11.92
C ARG A 45 6.05 9.29 13.14
N VAL A 46 6.64 8.58 14.10
CA VAL A 46 5.98 8.31 15.39
C VAL A 46 5.79 9.62 16.14
N VAL A 47 4.55 9.97 16.47
CA VAL A 47 4.21 11.23 17.17
C VAL A 47 3.84 11.00 18.64
N LYS A 48 3.38 9.80 19.00
CA LYS A 48 3.02 9.46 20.39
C LYS A 48 3.12 7.96 20.63
N VAL A 49 3.70 7.55 21.75
CA VAL A 49 3.71 6.16 22.22
C VAL A 49 2.75 6.01 23.40
N LEU A 50 1.94 4.96 23.41
CA LEU A 50 0.98 4.63 24.47
C LEU A 50 1.31 3.26 25.08
N PRO A 51 2.18 3.20 26.11
CA PRO A 51 2.61 1.92 26.71
C PRO A 51 1.44 1.07 27.24
N GLY A 52 0.45 1.70 27.88
CA GLY A 52 -0.71 0.99 28.45
C GLY A 52 -1.65 0.37 27.42
N MET A 53 -1.59 0.81 26.16
CA MET A 53 -2.31 0.20 25.03
C MET A 53 -1.40 -0.65 24.14
N GLN A 54 -0.10 -0.74 24.48
CA GLN A 54 0.92 -1.38 23.65
C GLN A 54 0.85 -0.93 22.19
N ALA A 55 0.81 0.39 21.97
CA ALA A 55 0.63 0.97 20.64
C ALA A 55 1.32 2.32 20.48
N ALA A 56 1.43 2.77 19.23
CA ALA A 56 1.91 4.09 18.86
C ALA A 56 1.01 4.76 17.83
N PHE A 57 0.96 6.09 17.86
CA PHE A 57 0.39 6.90 16.80
C PHE A 57 1.49 7.39 15.86
N VAL A 58 1.28 7.21 14.56
CA VAL A 58 2.22 7.53 13.49
C VAL A 58 1.57 8.54 12.56
N ASP A 59 2.22 9.69 12.35
CA ASP A 59 1.82 10.62 11.31
C ASP A 59 2.29 10.09 9.95
N ILE A 60 1.33 9.87 9.05
CA ILE A 60 1.54 9.39 7.68
C ILE A 60 1.05 10.41 6.63
N GLY A 61 0.77 11.65 7.04
CA GLY A 61 0.31 12.72 6.14
C GLY A 61 -1.18 12.69 5.79
N LEU A 62 -1.99 11.89 6.50
CA LEU A 62 -3.44 11.89 6.38
C LEU A 62 -4.09 12.78 7.46
N ALA A 63 -5.40 13.02 7.33
CA ALA A 63 -6.16 13.88 8.26
C ALA A 63 -6.14 13.39 9.72
N LYS A 64 -5.84 12.11 9.97
CA LYS A 64 -5.68 11.52 11.30
C LYS A 64 -4.40 10.69 11.33
N ALA A 65 -3.71 10.70 12.48
CA ALA A 65 -2.58 9.83 12.71
C ALA A 65 -3.01 8.35 12.62
N ALA A 66 -2.18 7.54 11.98
CA ALA A 66 -2.33 6.10 11.94
C ALA A 66 -2.05 5.49 13.32
N PHE A 67 -2.65 4.33 13.57
CA PHE A 67 -2.44 3.54 14.78
C PHE A 67 -1.60 2.31 14.44
N LEU A 68 -0.55 2.06 15.23
CA LEU A 68 0.35 0.93 15.08
C LEU A 68 0.38 0.13 16.38
N TYR A 69 -0.10 -1.11 16.35
CA TYR A 69 -0.09 -2.00 17.50
C TYR A 69 1.24 -2.74 17.63
N VAL A 70 1.66 -3.10 18.85
CA VAL A 70 2.99 -3.67 19.12
C VAL A 70 3.30 -4.94 18.32
N THR A 71 2.31 -5.78 18.06
CA THR A 71 2.52 -7.05 17.33
C THR A 71 2.74 -6.84 15.85
N ASP A 72 2.34 -5.68 15.32
CA ASP A 72 2.50 -5.33 13.91
C ASP A 72 3.86 -4.65 13.65
N VAL A 73 4.63 -4.37 14.70
CA VAL A 73 5.98 -3.83 14.60
C VAL A 73 6.94 -4.94 14.17
N SER A 74 7.55 -4.77 13.00
CA SER A 74 8.62 -5.66 12.56
C SER A 74 9.83 -5.54 13.47
N HIS A 75 10.38 -6.68 13.89
CA HIS A 75 11.56 -6.74 14.75
C HIS A 75 12.87 -6.66 13.96
N ASN A 76 12.82 -6.77 12.63
CA ASN A 76 14.00 -6.74 11.75
C ASN A 76 14.37 -5.32 11.32
N VAL A 77 14.24 -4.32 12.22
CA VAL A 77 14.45 -2.90 11.87
C VAL A 77 15.83 -2.65 11.24
N GLU A 78 16.85 -3.37 11.70
CA GLU A 78 18.23 -3.30 11.22
C GLU A 78 18.40 -3.76 9.76
N GLU A 79 17.55 -4.70 9.31
CA GLU A 79 17.51 -5.15 7.91
C GLU A 79 16.97 -4.04 7.00
N TYR A 80 15.95 -3.32 7.47
CA TYR A 80 15.32 -2.23 6.72
C TYR A 80 16.09 -0.92 6.76
N ALA A 81 16.82 -0.65 7.84
CA ALA A 81 17.63 0.56 7.99
C ALA A 81 18.66 0.72 6.86
N ARG A 82 19.24 -0.39 6.39
CA ARG A 82 20.22 -0.38 5.27
C ARG A 82 19.62 0.19 3.98
N PHE A 83 18.35 -0.08 3.70
CA PHE A 83 17.66 0.44 2.52
C PHE A 83 17.24 1.92 2.65
N LEU A 84 17.32 2.50 3.85
CA LEU A 84 16.96 3.89 4.12
C LEU A 84 18.17 4.82 4.22
N GLU A 85 19.38 4.26 4.39
CA GLU A 85 20.64 4.99 4.52
C GLU A 85 21.43 5.11 3.21
N GLU A 86 21.03 4.40 2.15
CA GLU A 86 21.56 4.62 0.80
C GLU A 86 20.88 5.85 0.16
N GLU A 87 21.48 7.03 0.39
CA GLU A 87 21.29 8.25 -0.44
C GLU A 87 22.36 8.36 -1.52
#